data_AF-A0A954EAF0-F1
#
_entry.id   AF-A0A954EAF0-F1
#
_cell.length_a   1.000
_cell.length_b   1.000
_cell.length_c   1.000
_cell.angle_alpha   90.00
_cell.angle_beta   90.00
_cell.angle_gamma   90.00
#
_symmetry.space_group_name_H-M   'P 1'
#
loop_
_entity.id
_entity.type
_entity.pdbx_description
1 polymer ?
#
loop_
_entity_poly.entity_id
_entity_poly.type
_entity_poly.pdbx_seq_one_letter_code
_entity_poly.pdbx_strand_id
1 'polypeptide(L)' 'PDQPYQMEFGTIPLQEVANHERPMPDKYINKLGMDVTKAFLEYAKPLVGNLPEYFSLPRR' A
#
# COMPACT_ATOMS: atom_id res chain seq x y z
N PRO A 1 -10.87 -19.58 -9.84
CA PRO A 1 -10.29 -19.74 -8.49
C PRO A 1 -9.75 -18.40 -8.00
N ASP A 2 -10.21 -17.94 -6.83
CA ASP A 2 -9.66 -16.73 -6.20
C ASP A 2 -8.18 -16.99 -5.84
N GLN A 3 -7.28 -16.12 -6.33
CA GLN A 3 -5.87 -16.14 -5.95
C GLN A 3 -5.68 -15.14 -4.79
N PRO A 4 -5.52 -15.61 -3.55
CA PRO A 4 -5.34 -14.71 -2.42
C PRO A 4 -4.01 -13.95 -2.53
N TYR A 5 -3.98 -12.71 -2.03
CA TYR A 5 -2.77 -11.92 -1.94
C TYR A 5 -1.72 -12.64 -1.06
N GLN A 6 -0.46 -12.62 -1.48
CA GLN A 6 0.68 -13.20 -0.76
C GLN A 6 1.82 -12.19 -0.69
N MET A 7 2.60 -12.25 0.39
CA MET A 7 3.79 -11.43 0.58
C MET A 7 4.92 -12.26 1.19
N GLU A 8 6.16 -11.84 0.92
CA GLU A 8 7.37 -12.36 1.55
C GLU A 8 8.21 -11.21 2.10
N PHE A 9 9.05 -11.50 3.09
CA PHE A 9 10.03 -10.54 3.59
C PHE A 9 11.32 -10.66 2.78
N GLY A 10 11.95 -9.51 2.50
CA GLY A 10 13.21 -9.44 1.77
C GLY A 10 14.14 -8.36 2.34
N THR A 11 15.35 -8.30 1.80
CA THR A 11 16.36 -7.29 2.15
C THR A 11 16.88 -6.61 0.88
N ILE A 12 17.33 -5.36 1.01
CA ILE A 12 17.86 -4.56 -0.11
C ILE A 12 18.98 -3.63 0.41
N PRO A 13 20.06 -3.37 -0.36
CA PRO A 13 21.12 -2.45 0.04
C PRO A 13 20.60 -1.03 0.31
N LEU A 14 21.19 -0.36 1.31
CA LEU A 14 20.78 1.01 1.68
C LEU A 14 20.94 1.98 0.51
N GLN A 15 21.99 1.81 -0.30
CA GLN A 15 22.28 2.68 -1.45
C GLN A 15 21.19 2.60 -2.54
N GLU A 16 20.43 1.50 -2.61
CA GLU A 16 19.35 1.33 -3.59
C GLU A 16 18.02 1.97 -3.14
N VAL A 17 17.88 2.30 -1.86
CA VAL A 17 16.66 2.90 -1.30
C VAL A 17 16.86 4.31 -0.78
N ALA A 18 18.10 4.70 -0.47
CA ALA A 18 18.42 6.04 -0.01
C ALA A 18 18.02 7.09 -1.05
N ASN A 19 17.21 8.08 -0.63
CA ASN A 19 16.66 9.14 -1.48
C ASN A 19 15.76 8.67 -2.64
N HIS A 20 15.35 7.39 -2.67
CA HIS A 20 14.39 6.89 -3.65
C HIS A 20 12.96 7.00 -3.13
N GLU A 21 12.08 7.54 -3.97
CA GLU A 21 10.65 7.65 -3.69
C GLU A 21 9.87 6.75 -4.65
N ARG A 22 8.67 6.33 -4.21
CA ARG A 22 7.72 5.63 -5.07
C ARG A 22 6.56 6.59 -5.40
N PRO A 23 6.66 7.38 -6.49
CA PRO A 23 5.59 8.29 -6.88
C PRO A 23 4.33 7.50 -7.24
N MET A 24 3.17 8.13 -7.09
CA MET A 24 1.90 7.55 -7.51
C MET A 24 1.90 7.37 -9.04
N PRO A 25 1.77 6.13 -9.56
CA PRO A 25 1.71 5.92 -11.01
C PRO A 25 0.50 6.63 -11.63
N ASP A 26 0.69 7.29 -12.78
CA ASP A 26 -0.40 7.99 -13.50
C ASP A 26 -1.59 7.08 -13.81
N LYS A 27 -1.33 5.79 -14.07
CA LYS A 27 -2.38 4.79 -14.31
C LYS A 27 -3.33 4.60 -13.13
N TYR A 28 -2.99 5.09 -11.93
CA TYR A 28 -3.85 5.04 -10.74
C TYR A 28 -4.82 6.21 -10.67
N ILE A 29 -4.62 7.27 -11.45
CA ILE A 29 -5.46 8.47 -11.44
C ILE A 29 -6.35 8.44 -12.70
N ASN A 30 -7.64 8.72 -12.53
CA ASN A 30 -8.57 8.77 -13.66
C ASN A 30 -8.28 9.99 -14.57
N LYS A 31 -8.84 10.00 -15.78
CA LYS A 31 -8.60 11.07 -16.77
C LYS A 31 -9.01 12.46 -16.30
N LEU A 32 -9.93 12.56 -15.34
CA LEU A 32 -10.40 13.82 -14.77
C LEU A 32 -9.54 14.32 -13.61
N GLY A 33 -8.61 13.49 -13.11
CA GLY A 33 -7.74 13.82 -11.97
C GLY A 33 -8.43 13.82 -10.62
N MET A 34 -9.70 13.38 -10.53
CA MET A 34 -10.54 13.52 -9.33
C MET A 34 -10.89 12.20 -8.66
N ASP A 35 -10.50 11.07 -9.25
CA ASP A 35 -10.76 9.74 -8.69
C ASP A 35 -9.66 8.76 -9.08
N VAL A 36 -9.65 7.61 -8.42
CA VAL A 36 -8.72 6.53 -8.68
C VAL A 36 -9.24 5.58 -9.76
N THR A 37 -8.33 4.88 -10.44
CA THR A 37 -8.70 3.86 -11.43
C THR A 37 -8.89 2.48 -10.80
N LYS A 38 -9.42 1.55 -11.59
CA LYS A 38 -9.48 0.12 -11.21
C LYS A 38 -8.10 -0.44 -10.85
N ALA A 39 -7.03 -0.01 -11.53
CA ALA A 39 -5.67 -0.47 -11.27
C ALA A 39 -5.19 -0.09 -9.86
N PHE A 40 -5.61 1.07 -9.36
CA PHE A 40 -5.35 1.45 -7.97
C PHE A 40 -6.17 0.57 -7.02
N LEU A 41 -7.46 0.35 -7.30
CA LEU A 41 -8.31 -0.49 -6.46
C LEU A 41 -7.78 -1.92 -6.34
N GLU A 42 -7.31 -2.51 -7.44
CA GLU A 42 -6.68 -3.85 -7.44
C GLU A 42 -5.40 -3.88 -6.59
N TYR A 43 -4.62 -2.79 -6.59
CA TYR A 43 -3.43 -2.66 -5.74
C TYR A 43 -3.77 -2.45 -4.25
N ALA A 44 -4.73 -1.59 -3.94
CA ALA A 44 -5.01 -1.15 -2.58
C ALA A 44 -5.87 -2.15 -1.78
N LYS A 45 -6.84 -2.81 -2.44
CA LYS A 45 -7.78 -3.75 -1.81
C LYS A 45 -7.13 -4.79 -0.87
N PRO A 46 -6.07 -5.51 -1.27
CA PRO A 46 -5.46 -6.51 -0.39
C PRO A 46 -4.62 -5.91 0.75
N LEU A 47 -4.32 -4.60 0.72
CA LEU A 47 -3.48 -3.92 1.70
C LEU A 47 -4.27 -3.31 2.86
N VAL A 48 -5.60 -3.23 2.72
CA VAL A 48 -6.50 -2.60 3.71
C VAL A 48 -7.47 -3.64 4.26
N GLY A 49 -7.89 -3.45 5.51
CA GLY A 49 -8.80 -4.35 6.21
C GLY A 49 -9.61 -3.62 7.28
N ASN A 50 -10.26 -4.38 8.16
CA ASN A 50 -10.99 -3.83 9.27
C ASN A 50 -10.06 -3.08 10.23
N LEU A 51 -10.56 -2.00 10.83
CA LEU A 51 -9.81 -1.27 11.84
C LEU A 51 -9.57 -2.18 13.06
N PRO A 52 -8.34 -2.20 13.62
CA PRO A 52 -8.05 -3.01 14.79
C PRO A 52 -8.66 -2.38 16.05
N GLU A 53 -8.94 -3.23 17.03
CA GLU A 53 -9.18 -2.77 18.40
C GLU A 53 -7.85 -2.37 19.03
N TYR A 54 -7.78 -1.15 19.58
CA TYR A 54 -6.55 -0.62 20.16
C TYR A 54 -6.45 -0.92 21.66
N PHE A 55 -5.23 -1.18 22.13
CA PHE A 55 -4.93 -1.26 23.55
C PHE A 55 -4.35 0.06 24.07
N SER A 56 -4.75 0.47 25.28
CA SER A 56 -4.23 1.67 25.94
C SER A 56 -3.04 1.32 26.83
N LEU A 57 -1.88 1.91 26.56
CA LEU A 57 -0.72 1.77 27.44
C LEU A 57 -0.88 2.70 28.67
N PRO A 58 -0.75 2.18 29.90
CA PRO A 58 -0.84 3.02 31.09
C PRO A 58 0.33 4.03 31.11
N ARG A 59 0.03 5.29 31.42
CA ARG A 59 1.06 6.30 31.69
C ARG A 59 1.66 6.06 33.08
N ARG A 60 2.99 6.18 33.19
CA ARG A 60 3.69 6.23 34.48
C ARG A 60 3.43 7.55 35.19
#